data_AF-A0A2H9M4T7-F1
#
_entry.id   AF-A0A2H9M4T7-F1
#
_cell.length_a   1.000
_cell.length_b   1.000
_cell.length_c   1.000
_cell.angle_alpha   90.00
_cell.angle_beta   90.00
_cell.angle_gamma   90.00
#
_symmetry.space_group_name_H-M   'P 1'
#
loop_
_entity.id
_entity.type
_entity.pdbx_description
1 polymer ?
#
loop_
_entity_poly.entity_id
_entity_poly.type
_entity_poly.pdbx_seq_one_letter_code
_entity_poly.pdbx_strand_id
1 'polypeptide(L)'
;MNFREHFLFGTCIGIAFSVVLLFYEGFSLLIFLPLLSAILGSVLPDIDHHASIPFRTLKILVFLFFFFGCLGVMIEHIEILNAIIEYLFTIFPVNVSSEVIKFFIAVLIAVTAGILSVITLKIIKPAHRGITHKKIFGMLAGFLLFLLFYYIFSNQNFSVITAISFITGFFSHLALDKFLFKM
;
A
#
# COMPACT_ATOMS: atom_id res chain seq x y z
N MET A 1 2.71 -21.84 7.77
CA MET A 1 3.53 -21.96 6.55
C MET A 1 4.51 -20.81 6.50
N ASN A 2 5.65 -21.02 5.83
CA ASN A 2 6.75 -20.07 5.82
C ASN A 2 6.50 -18.97 4.77
N PHE A 3 6.35 -17.72 5.20
CA PHE A 3 6.19 -16.54 4.32
C PHE A 3 7.20 -16.55 3.15
N ARG A 4 8.43 -17.00 3.41
CA ARG A 4 9.49 -17.07 2.40
C ARG A 4 9.15 -18.01 1.25
N GLU A 5 8.49 -19.14 1.51
CA GLU A 5 8.11 -20.10 0.48
C GLU A 5 7.02 -19.53 -0.44
N HIS A 6 5.99 -18.92 0.14
CA HIS A 6 4.93 -18.23 -0.61
C HIS A 6 5.49 -17.09 -1.47
N PHE A 7 6.31 -16.25 -0.86
CA PHE A 7 6.95 -15.13 -1.54
C PHE A 7 7.81 -15.60 -2.70
N LEU A 8 8.73 -16.54 -2.46
CA LEU A 8 9.65 -17.04 -3.49
C LEU A 8 8.89 -17.74 -4.62
N PHE A 9 7.97 -18.63 -4.29
CA PHE A 9 7.21 -19.37 -5.31
C PHE A 9 6.38 -18.43 -6.18
N GLY A 10 5.61 -17.52 -5.55
CA GLY A 10 4.76 -16.61 -6.30
C GLY A 10 5.54 -15.56 -7.08
N THR A 11 6.64 -15.07 -6.52
CA THR A 11 7.55 -14.16 -7.22
C THR A 11 8.21 -14.84 -8.41
N CYS A 12 8.77 -16.04 -8.25
CA CYS A 12 9.42 -16.76 -9.35
C CYS A 12 8.46 -17.03 -10.50
N ILE A 13 7.24 -17.53 -10.21
CA ILE A 13 6.26 -17.83 -11.26
C ILE A 13 5.77 -16.55 -11.92
N GLY A 14 5.43 -15.52 -11.14
CA GLY A 14 4.95 -14.25 -11.68
C GLY A 14 6.01 -13.52 -12.50
N ILE A 15 7.28 -13.54 -12.08
CA ILE A 15 8.40 -12.97 -12.83
C ILE A 15 8.64 -13.76 -14.11
N ALA A 16 8.71 -15.10 -14.05
CA ALA A 16 8.92 -15.92 -15.24
C ALA A 16 7.84 -15.65 -16.29
N PHE A 17 6.58 -15.56 -15.87
CA PHE A 17 5.46 -15.24 -16.74
C PHE A 17 5.55 -13.82 -17.32
N SER A 18 5.89 -12.83 -16.49
CA SER A 18 6.08 -11.44 -16.92
C SER A 18 7.18 -11.32 -17.98
N VAL A 19 8.30 -12.00 -17.76
CA VAL A 19 9.46 -12.00 -18.68
C VAL A 19 9.05 -12.58 -20.02
N VAL A 20 8.38 -13.74 -20.06
CA VAL A 20 7.92 -14.36 -21.31
C VAL A 20 7.02 -13.42 -22.11
N LEU A 21 6.08 -12.74 -21.46
CA LEU A 21 5.18 -11.80 -22.14
C LEU A 21 5.90 -10.53 -22.60
N LEU A 22 6.88 -10.05 -21.85
CA LEU A 22 7.66 -8.86 -22.21
C LEU A 22 8.65 -9.13 -23.34
N PHE A 23 9.14 -10.37 -23.48
CA PHE A 23 9.89 -10.80 -24.67
C PHE A 23 9.04 -10.69 -25.94
N TYR A 24 7.72 -10.89 -25.85
CA TYR A 24 6.81 -10.82 -26.99
C TYR A 24 6.51 -9.37 -27.42
N GLU A 25 6.39 -8.44 -26.47
CA GLU A 25 6.10 -7.02 -26.75
C GLU A 25 7.35 -6.17 -27.05
N GLY A 26 8.55 -6.74 -26.86
CA GLY A 26 9.81 -6.01 -26.93
C GLY A 26 10.16 -5.34 -25.59
N PHE A 27 11.44 -5.42 -25.22
CA PHE A 27 11.91 -4.85 -23.94
C PHE A 27 11.74 -3.34 -23.92
N SER A 28 10.92 -2.85 -22.99
CA SER A 28 10.85 -1.45 -22.61
C SER A 28 11.34 -1.27 -21.17
N LEU A 29 11.72 -0.03 -20.82
CA LEU A 29 12.04 0.32 -19.42
C LEU A 29 10.85 0.09 -18.46
N LEU A 30 9.63 -0.09 -18.98
CA LEU A 30 8.45 -0.38 -18.17
C LEU A 30 8.41 -1.83 -17.65
N ILE A 31 9.39 -2.68 -18.01
CA ILE A 31 9.50 -4.07 -17.55
C ILE A 31 9.40 -4.23 -16.02
N PHE A 32 9.87 -3.23 -15.26
CA PHE A 32 9.85 -3.29 -13.80
C PHE A 32 8.44 -3.30 -13.22
N LEU A 33 7.44 -2.75 -13.91
CA LEU A 33 6.07 -2.63 -13.40
C LEU A 33 5.34 -3.98 -13.37
N PRO A 34 5.30 -4.79 -14.45
CA PRO A 34 4.79 -6.17 -14.38
C PRO A 34 5.50 -7.03 -13.35
N LEU A 35 6.83 -6.90 -13.23
CA LEU A 35 7.62 -7.64 -12.24
C LEU A 35 7.23 -7.26 -10.81
N LEU A 36 7.08 -5.95 -10.55
CA LEU A 36 6.61 -5.45 -9.26
C LEU A 36 5.18 -5.93 -8.98
N SER A 37 4.30 -5.90 -9.98
CA SER A 37 2.93 -6.38 -9.87
C SER A 37 2.85 -7.87 -9.54
N ALA A 38 3.71 -8.70 -10.13
CA ALA A 38 3.83 -10.12 -9.76
C ALA A 38 4.23 -10.31 -8.29
N ILE A 39 5.23 -9.55 -7.83
CA ILE A 39 5.66 -9.56 -6.42
C ILE A 39 4.50 -9.15 -5.52
N LEU A 40 3.84 -8.03 -5.83
CA LEU A 40 2.69 -7.54 -5.05
C LEU A 40 1.57 -8.57 -5.00
N GLY A 41 1.24 -9.22 -6.12
CA GLY A 41 0.26 -10.30 -6.18
C GLY A 41 0.61 -11.45 -5.24
N SER A 42 1.88 -11.86 -5.22
CA SER A 42 2.35 -12.96 -4.35
C SER A 42 2.35 -12.64 -2.85
N VAL A 43 2.44 -11.35 -2.51
CA VAL A 43 2.52 -10.86 -1.13
C VAL A 43 1.15 -10.51 -0.56
N LEU A 44 0.23 -10.07 -1.42
CA LEU A 44 -1.06 -9.50 -1.00
C LEU A 44 -1.89 -10.40 -0.08
N PRO A 45 -2.00 -11.73 -0.30
CA PRO A 45 -2.77 -12.60 0.59
C PRO A 45 -2.25 -12.61 2.03
N ASP A 46 -0.94 -12.45 2.24
CA ASP A 46 -0.35 -12.50 3.58
C ASP A 46 -0.63 -11.25 4.42
N ILE A 47 -1.25 -10.20 3.87
CA ILE A 47 -1.65 -9.00 4.61
C ILE A 47 -2.66 -9.32 5.71
N ASP A 48 -3.47 -10.38 5.54
CA ASP A 48 -4.49 -10.74 6.54
C ASP A 48 -3.89 -11.34 7.82
N HIS A 49 -2.63 -11.76 7.82
CA HIS A 49 -1.98 -12.32 9.00
C HIS A 49 -1.31 -11.24 9.87
N HIS A 50 -1.75 -11.09 11.13
CA HIS A 50 -1.35 -10.00 12.03
C HIS A 50 0.15 -9.89 12.32
N ALA A 51 0.87 -11.02 12.36
CA ALA A 51 2.32 -11.05 12.55
C ALA A 51 3.12 -11.20 11.24
N SER A 52 2.45 -11.10 10.08
CA SER A 52 3.15 -11.21 8.80
C SER A 52 4.03 -9.99 8.53
N ILE A 53 5.06 -10.18 7.72
CA ILE A 53 5.89 -9.07 7.23
C ILE A 53 5.02 -8.07 6.44
N PRO A 54 4.15 -8.49 5.49
CA PRO A 54 3.33 -7.57 4.71
C PRO A 54 2.41 -6.71 5.56
N PHE A 55 1.75 -7.27 6.58
CA PHE A 55 0.90 -6.48 7.45
C PHE A 55 1.70 -5.47 8.28
N ARG A 56 2.91 -5.83 8.74
CA ARG A 56 3.80 -4.90 9.45
C ARG A 56 4.25 -3.76 8.55
N THR A 57 4.60 -4.05 7.30
CA THR A 57 4.94 -3.03 6.30
C THR A 57 3.75 -2.13 6.01
N LEU A 58 2.55 -2.68 5.83
CA LEU A 58 1.33 -1.91 5.60
C LEU A 58 1.04 -0.92 6.74
N LYS A 59 1.22 -1.34 8.00
CA LYS A 59 1.06 -0.43 9.15
C LYS A 59 1.99 0.78 9.06
N ILE A 60 3.24 0.58 8.66
CA ILE A 60 4.23 1.67 8.52
C ILE A 60 3.81 2.59 7.37
N LEU A 61 3.43 2.03 6.23
CA LEU A 61 2.98 2.82 5.08
C LEU A 61 1.73 3.64 5.39
N VAL A 62 0.74 3.05 6.06
CA VAL A 62 -0.48 3.75 6.50
C VAL A 62 -0.12 4.87 7.47
N PHE A 63 0.73 4.61 8.46
CA PHE A 63 1.21 5.66 9.37
C PHE A 63 1.84 6.83 8.60
N LEU A 64 2.80 6.55 7.72
CA LEU A 64 3.52 7.58 6.97
C LEU A 64 2.59 8.35 6.04
N PHE A 65 1.66 7.66 5.36
CA PHE A 65 0.69 8.29 4.47
C PHE A 65 -0.17 9.32 5.22
N PHE A 66 -0.74 8.95 6.37
CA PHE A 66 -1.56 9.86 7.15
C PHE A 66 -0.73 10.94 7.86
N PHE A 67 0.49 10.62 8.31
CA PHE A 67 1.40 11.58 8.91
C PHE A 67 1.77 12.70 7.91
N PHE A 68 2.29 12.34 6.74
CA PHE A 68 2.67 13.32 5.72
C PHE A 68 1.47 14.00 5.08
N GLY A 69 0.36 13.27 4.88
CA GLY A 69 -0.89 13.86 4.41
C GLY A 69 -1.42 14.93 5.36
N CYS A 70 -1.38 14.67 6.68
CA CYS A 70 -1.79 15.65 7.68
C CYS A 70 -0.86 16.87 7.69
N LEU A 71 0.46 16.67 7.61
CA LEU A 71 1.41 17.80 7.49
C LEU A 71 1.13 18.64 6.23
N GLY A 72 0.87 18.00 5.08
CA GLY A 72 0.52 18.69 3.85
C GLY A 72 -0.73 19.57 4.00
N VAL A 73 -1.82 19.01 4.55
CA VAL A 73 -3.06 19.75 4.83
C VAL A 73 -2.82 20.90 5.82
N MET A 74 -1.97 20.71 6.83
CA MET A 74 -1.67 21.77 7.80
C MET A 74 -0.86 22.92 7.21
N ILE A 75 0.03 22.65 6.24
CA ILE A 75 0.75 23.70 5.53
C ILE A 75 -0.23 24.60 4.76
N GLU A 76 -1.24 24.01 4.13
CA GLU A 76 -2.28 24.74 3.40
C GLU A 76 -3.22 25.55 4.32
N HIS A 77 -3.33 25.16 5.60
CA HIS A 77 -4.23 25.78 6.58
C HIS A 77 -3.50 26.40 7.78
N ILE A 78 -2.27 26.86 7.59
CA ILE A 78 -1.42 27.42 8.66
C ILE A 78 -2.06 28.62 9.38
N GLU A 79 -2.95 29.35 8.69
CA GLU A 79 -3.68 30.50 9.22
C GLU A 79 -4.50 30.18 10.47
N ILE A 80 -5.07 28.96 10.54
CA ILE A 80 -5.82 28.49 11.72
C ILE A 80 -4.90 28.43 12.94
N LEU A 81 -3.66 27.94 12.73
CA LEU A 81 -2.66 27.84 13.79
C LEU A 81 -2.16 29.23 14.22
N ASN A 82 -2.06 30.18 13.29
CA ASN A 82 -1.70 31.57 13.60
C ASN A 82 -2.70 32.19 14.59
N ALA A 83 -4.00 32.10 14.29
CA ALA A 83 -5.04 32.67 15.15
C ALA A 83 -5.03 32.07 16.56
N ILE A 84 -4.82 30.76 16.69
CA ILE A 84 -4.74 30.06 17.98
C ILE A 84 -3.52 30.52 18.78
N ILE A 85 -2.35 30.64 18.14
CA ILE A 85 -1.10 31.01 18.82
C ILE A 85 -1.09 32.47 19.22
N GLU A 86 -1.60 33.37 18.37
CA GLU A 86 -1.76 34.78 18.72
C GLU A 86 -2.63 34.92 19.97
N TYR A 87 -3.77 34.22 20.03
CA TYR A 87 -4.61 34.20 21.22
C TYR A 87 -3.89 33.63 22.44
N LEU A 88 -3.17 32.51 22.30
CA LEU A 88 -2.39 31.93 23.40
C LEU A 88 -1.34 32.88 23.96
N PHE A 89 -0.65 33.65 23.11
CA PHE A 89 0.36 34.62 23.53
C PHE A 89 -0.21 35.81 24.29
N THR A 90 -1.49 36.16 24.07
CA THR A 90 -2.16 37.17 24.90
C THR A 90 -2.39 36.70 26.34
N ILE A 91 -2.59 35.40 26.54
CA ILE A 91 -2.86 34.81 27.87
C ILE A 91 -1.54 34.42 28.56
N PHE A 92 -0.62 33.81 27.80
CA PHE A 92 0.65 33.31 28.28
C PHE A 92 1.79 33.93 27.47
N PRO A 93 2.38 35.05 27.93
CA PRO A 93 3.51 35.66 27.26
C PRO A 93 4.75 34.77 27.43
N VAL A 94 5.14 34.08 26.36
CA VAL A 94 6.32 33.21 26.31
C VAL A 94 7.36 33.80 25.36
N ASN A 95 8.64 33.72 25.73
CA ASN A 95 9.76 34.13 24.89
C ASN A 95 10.22 32.98 23.96
N VAL A 96 9.29 32.43 23.18
CA VAL A 96 9.54 31.38 22.18
C VAL A 96 8.93 31.84 20.87
N SER A 97 9.64 31.65 19.75
CA SER A 97 9.12 32.01 18.44
C SER A 97 7.83 31.23 18.13
N SER A 98 6.81 31.92 17.62
CA SER A 98 5.54 31.31 17.22
C SER A 98 5.73 30.15 16.24
N GLU A 99 6.69 30.26 15.32
CA GLU A 99 6.99 29.20 14.34
C GLU A 99 7.42 27.88 14.97
N VAL A 100 8.21 27.92 16.05
CA VAL A 100 8.61 26.71 16.78
C VAL A 100 7.39 26.04 17.42
N ILE A 101 6.48 26.83 18.00
CA ILE A 101 5.25 26.30 18.61
C ILE A 101 4.35 25.69 17.53
N LYS A 102 4.17 26.37 16.38
CA LYS A 102 3.42 25.85 15.23
C LYS A 102 3.96 24.50 14.78
N PHE A 103 5.27 24.41 14.62
CA PHE A 103 5.92 23.17 14.20
C PHE A 103 5.61 22.01 15.15
N PHE A 104 5.78 22.20 16.46
CA PHE A 104 5.51 21.14 17.44
C PHE A 104 4.03 20.74 17.50
N ILE A 105 3.11 21.70 17.41
CA ILE A 105 1.67 21.42 17.33
C ILE A 105 1.35 20.61 16.07
N ALA A 106 1.89 21.02 14.92
CA ALA A 106 1.66 20.33 13.65
C ALA A 106 2.21 18.90 13.66
N VAL A 107 3.43 18.71 14.16
CA VAL A 107 4.02 17.37 14.32
C VAL A 107 3.17 16.52 15.28
N LEU A 108 2.71 17.07 16.40
CA LEU A 108 1.88 16.33 17.35
C LEU A 108 0.56 15.87 16.72
N ILE A 109 -0.14 16.75 16.01
CA ILE A 109 -1.38 16.42 15.30
C ILE A 109 -1.12 15.34 14.24
N ALA A 110 -0.07 15.50 13.44
CA ALA A 110 0.29 14.54 12.40
C ALA A 110 0.65 13.16 12.97
N VAL A 111 1.41 13.12 14.08
CA VAL A 111 1.71 11.86 14.80
C VAL A 111 0.44 11.21 15.31
N THR A 112 -0.46 11.98 15.94
CA THR A 112 -1.75 11.46 16.43
C THR A 112 -2.59 10.91 15.28
N ALA A 113 -2.70 11.62 14.15
CA ALA A 113 -3.39 11.14 12.95
C ALA A 113 -2.78 9.83 12.43
N GLY A 114 -1.46 9.76 12.34
CA GLY A 114 -0.72 8.55 11.97
C GLY A 114 -1.02 7.38 12.92
N ILE A 115 -0.94 7.57 14.24
CA ILE A 115 -1.24 6.52 15.24
C ILE A 115 -2.69 6.05 15.13
N LEU A 116 -3.64 6.98 15.06
CA LEU A 116 -5.06 6.66 14.93
C LEU A 116 -5.34 5.85 13.67
N SER A 117 -4.71 6.19 12.53
CA SER A 117 -4.87 5.42 11.28
C SER A 117 -4.43 3.96 11.42
N VAL A 118 -3.35 3.69 12.15
CA VAL A 118 -2.86 2.32 12.42
C VAL A 118 -3.80 1.58 13.37
N ILE A 119 -4.36 2.26 14.38
CA ILE A 119 -5.36 1.67 15.28
C ILE A 119 -6.61 1.30 14.48
N THR A 120 -7.12 2.21 13.65
CA THR A 120 -8.27 1.97 12.78
C THR A 120 -8.01 0.79 11.85
N LEU A 121 -6.82 0.72 11.23
CA LEU A 121 -6.44 -0.43 10.38
C LEU A 121 -6.53 -1.75 11.14
N LYS A 122 -6.10 -1.81 12.40
CA LYS A 122 -6.19 -3.03 13.23
C LYS A 122 -7.64 -3.41 13.54
N ILE A 123 -8.52 -2.44 13.70
CA ILE A 123 -9.95 -2.65 13.99
C ILE A 123 -10.68 -3.19 12.75
N ILE A 124 -10.44 -2.61 11.58
CA ILE A 124 -11.12 -3.00 10.33
C ILE A 124 -10.51 -4.25 9.67
N LYS A 125 -9.33 -4.69 10.11
CA LYS A 125 -8.62 -5.82 9.50
C LYS A 125 -9.50 -7.07 9.55
N PRO A 126 -9.66 -7.80 8.42
CA PRO A 126 -10.38 -9.06 8.44
C PRO A 126 -9.65 -10.13 9.27
N ALA A 127 -10.38 -11.20 9.61
CA ALA A 127 -9.80 -12.38 10.25
C ALA A 127 -8.66 -13.00 9.42
N HIS A 128 -7.84 -13.84 10.06
CA HIS A 128 -6.78 -14.56 9.36
C HIS A 128 -7.36 -15.40 8.21
N ARG A 129 -6.79 -15.26 7.00
CA ARG A 129 -7.35 -15.77 5.72
C ARG A 129 -8.69 -15.12 5.37
N GLY A 130 -8.67 -13.79 5.33
CA GLY A 130 -9.83 -12.95 5.12
C GLY A 130 -10.18 -12.80 3.65
N ILE A 131 -10.51 -11.57 3.24
CA ILE A 131 -10.94 -11.30 1.87
C ILE A 131 -9.82 -11.53 0.85
N THR A 132 -8.55 -11.35 1.26
CA THR A 132 -7.39 -11.46 0.36
C THR A 132 -7.06 -12.89 -0.01
N HIS A 133 -7.64 -13.89 0.67
CA HIS A 133 -7.55 -15.31 0.31
C HIS A 133 -8.69 -15.79 -0.60
N LYS A 134 -9.59 -14.91 -1.04
CA LYS A 134 -10.68 -15.25 -1.97
C LYS A 134 -10.24 -15.11 -3.43
N LYS A 135 -10.56 -16.11 -4.26
CA LYS A 135 -10.26 -16.10 -5.71
C LYS A 135 -10.82 -14.85 -6.41
N ILE A 136 -12.06 -14.46 -6.07
CA ILE A 136 -12.73 -13.30 -6.67
C ILE A 136 -12.04 -11.98 -6.33
N PHE A 137 -11.43 -11.87 -5.15
CA PHE A 137 -10.70 -10.67 -4.76
C PHE A 137 -9.47 -10.47 -5.65
N GLY A 138 -8.68 -11.51 -5.88
CA GLY A 138 -7.51 -11.45 -6.78
C GLY A 138 -7.89 -11.08 -8.21
N MET A 139 -8.98 -11.63 -8.74
CA MET A 139 -9.47 -11.28 -10.09
C MET A 139 -9.92 -9.82 -10.18
N LEU A 140 -10.69 -9.34 -9.20
CA LEU A 140 -11.12 -7.95 -9.16
C LEU A 140 -9.94 -6.99 -9.00
N ALA A 141 -8.98 -7.29 -8.13
CA ALA A 141 -7.77 -6.48 -7.96
C ALA A 141 -6.93 -6.44 -9.23
N GLY A 142 -6.76 -7.57 -9.93
CA GLY A 142 -6.09 -7.64 -11.22
C GLY A 142 -6.80 -6.82 -12.30
N PHE A 143 -8.14 -6.88 -12.36
CA PHE A 143 -8.92 -6.07 -13.30
C PHE A 143 -8.82 -4.57 -13.02
N LEU A 144 -8.85 -4.16 -11.75
CA LEU A 144 -8.64 -2.76 -11.37
C LEU A 144 -7.22 -2.28 -11.71
N LEU A 145 -6.21 -3.14 -11.54
CA LEU A 145 -4.84 -2.85 -11.98
C LEU A 145 -4.76 -2.68 -13.50
N PHE A 146 -5.42 -3.55 -14.27
CA PHE A 146 -5.52 -3.38 -15.72
C PHE A 146 -6.08 -2.00 -16.08
N LEU A 147 -7.22 -1.62 -15.50
CA LEU A 147 -7.85 -0.32 -15.77
C LEU A 147 -6.90 0.84 -15.41
N LEU A 148 -6.28 0.78 -14.23
CA LEU A 148 -5.33 1.80 -13.78
C LEU A 148 -4.19 1.99 -14.78
N PHE A 149 -3.52 0.91 -15.17
CA PHE A 149 -2.40 0.98 -16.11
C PHE A 149 -2.85 1.37 -17.52
N TYR A 150 -4.04 0.95 -17.94
CA TYR A 150 -4.60 1.31 -19.24
C TYR A 150 -4.81 2.82 -19.34
N TYR A 151 -5.37 3.44 -18.30
CA TYR A 151 -5.58 4.89 -18.28
C TYR A 151 -4.29 5.70 -18.13
N ILE A 152 -3.31 5.22 -17.36
CA ILE A 152 -2.04 5.95 -17.15
C ILE A 152 -1.15 5.88 -18.40
N PHE A 153 -0.99 4.70 -18.99
CA PHE A 153 -0.01 4.46 -20.04
C PHE A 153 -0.61 4.42 -21.44
N SER A 154 -1.95 4.36 -21.57
CA SER A 154 -2.65 4.22 -22.85
C SER A 154 -2.13 3.05 -23.70
N ASN A 155 -1.58 2.01 -23.05
CA ASN A 155 -1.01 0.84 -23.71
C ASN A 155 -1.72 -0.41 -23.21
N GLN A 156 -2.57 -0.99 -24.08
CA GLN A 156 -3.38 -2.15 -23.74
C GLN A 156 -2.53 -3.38 -23.41
N ASN A 157 -1.55 -3.73 -24.24
CA ASN A 157 -0.74 -4.93 -24.05
C ASN A 157 0.03 -4.86 -22.73
N PHE A 158 0.71 -3.73 -22.47
CA PHE A 158 1.42 -3.50 -21.23
C PHE A 158 0.51 -3.63 -19.99
N SER A 159 -0.70 -3.09 -20.07
CA SER A 159 -1.67 -3.12 -18.98
C SER A 159 -2.19 -4.53 -18.72
N VAL A 160 -2.45 -5.30 -19.79
CA VAL A 160 -2.83 -6.71 -19.71
C VAL A 160 -1.72 -7.53 -19.08
N ILE A 161 -0.47 -7.37 -19.53
CA ILE A 161 0.69 -8.07 -18.99
C ILE A 161 0.81 -7.78 -17.49
N THR A 162 0.75 -6.51 -17.09
CA THR A 162 0.87 -6.10 -15.68
C THR A 162 -0.22 -6.72 -14.81
N ALA A 163 -1.46 -6.73 -15.29
CA ALA A 163 -2.59 -7.34 -14.58
C ALA A 163 -2.46 -8.86 -14.47
N ILE A 164 -2.09 -9.55 -15.55
CA ILE A 164 -1.92 -11.00 -15.52
C ILE A 164 -0.72 -11.38 -14.63
N SER A 165 0.38 -10.62 -14.66
CA SER A 165 1.53 -10.81 -13.76
C SER A 165 1.10 -10.78 -12.29
N PHE A 166 0.29 -9.80 -11.90
CA PHE A 166 -0.29 -9.74 -10.56
C PHE A 166 -1.18 -10.97 -10.25
N ILE A 167 -2.10 -11.30 -11.16
CA ILE A 167 -3.04 -12.43 -11.00
C ILE A 167 -2.28 -13.75 -10.84
N THR A 168 -1.23 -13.95 -11.62
CA THR A 168 -0.36 -15.14 -11.55
C THR A 168 0.39 -15.22 -10.23
N GLY A 169 0.98 -14.11 -9.76
CA GLY A 169 1.59 -14.04 -8.43
C GLY A 169 0.61 -14.34 -7.31
N PHE A 170 -0.62 -13.81 -7.42
CA PHE A 170 -1.68 -14.04 -6.43
C PHE A 170 -2.17 -15.49 -6.41
N PHE A 171 -2.47 -16.09 -7.56
CA PHE A 171 -2.97 -17.46 -7.60
C PHE A 171 -1.90 -18.50 -7.28
N SER A 172 -0.63 -18.25 -7.62
CA SER A 172 0.47 -19.13 -7.23
C SER A 172 0.63 -19.17 -5.71
N HIS A 173 0.46 -18.04 -5.01
CA HIS A 173 0.36 -18.00 -3.56
C HIS A 173 -0.79 -18.89 -3.06
N LEU A 174 -2.02 -18.66 -3.54
CA LEU A 174 -3.20 -19.43 -3.08
C LEU A 174 -3.12 -20.92 -3.40
N ALA A 175 -2.47 -21.30 -4.50
CA ALA A 175 -2.22 -22.68 -4.87
C ALA A 175 -1.32 -23.38 -3.84
N LEU A 176 -0.23 -22.70 -3.44
CA LEU A 176 0.71 -23.24 -2.45
C LEU A 176 0.05 -23.37 -1.07
N ASP A 177 -0.82 -22.43 -0.74
CA ASP A 177 -1.62 -22.39 0.49
C ASP A 177 -2.83 -23.38 0.46
N LYS A 178 -2.95 -24.18 -0.61
CA LYS A 178 -3.99 -25.19 -0.91
C LYS A 178 -5.42 -24.65 -0.93
N PHE A 179 -5.62 -23.34 -0.87
CA PHE A 179 -6.93 -22.69 -1.01
C PHE A 179 -7.51 -22.84 -2.41
N LEU A 180 -6.66 -22.99 -3.42
CA LEU A 180 -7.13 -23.14 -4.79
C LEU A 180 -7.87 -24.48 -5.01
N PHE A 181 -7.48 -25.53 -4.28
CA PHE A 181 -7.88 -26.92 -4.49
C PHE A 181 -8.84 -27.49 -3.44
N LYS A 182 -9.12 -26.76 -2.37
CA LYS A 182 -10.22 -27.10 -1.45
C LYS A 182 -11.53 -26.64 -2.07
N MET A 183 -12.23 -27.57 -2.73
CA MET A 183 -13.67 -27.45 -3.02
C MET A 183 -14.46 -27.91 -1.80
#